data_AF-A0A2D7NM20-F1
#
_entry.id   AF-A0A2D7NM20-F1
#
_cell.length_a   1.000
_cell.length_b   1.000
_cell.length_c   1.000
_cell.angle_alpha   90.00
_cell.angle_beta   90.00
_cell.angle_gamma   90.00
#
_symmetry.space_group_name_H-M   'P 1'
#
loop_
_entity.id
_entity.type
_entity.pdbx_description
1 polymer ?
#
loop_
_entity_poly.entity_id
_entity_poly.type
_entity_poly.pdbx_seq_one_letter_code
_entity_poly.pdbx_strand_id
1 'polypeptide(L)'
;MAAPRTDSDPPAAEGAPLQHSLRTRALFHLRVVSTVYIVVLLAGTHWPRLDLSGPAGASDKLMHFLGFGVLILAIRLAGWGVGFWVLFLWGAFATVFVEFTQSLLPIGRHYSIDDIVAGMVGVVVAGLLASAVRPMGGPHARSLHERWMATSWSLLARPSPCMVILVTGSLGVLVGGLLAIPFQVLVLVPWFPDSFVASLKAFDLFVLGGGGVGGIAACACYLHGHFSESRRLEECGPWEVLSQAFGWRVSWCLVPAFGLSLLLLVLFDWAGDPSFFLEDSEEGGPAVLFGRWQAVHDFMLAGTAVVFVLTALGIGLACFLWCFMVQLATIADRPAQTSAEPVGSE
;
A
#
# COMPACT_ATOMS: atom_id res chain seq x y z
N MET A 1 2.22 60.40 9.79
CA MET A 1 2.18 59.62 11.05
C MET A 1 1.91 58.18 10.68
N ALA A 2 2.91 57.30 10.83
CA ALA A 2 2.70 55.86 10.67
C ALA A 2 1.95 55.33 11.91
N ALA A 3 0.94 54.50 11.69
CA ALA A 3 0.18 53.90 12.79
C ALA A 3 1.13 53.06 13.67
N PRO A 4 0.98 53.11 15.01
CA PRO A 4 1.81 52.31 15.92
C PRO A 4 1.60 50.82 15.61
N ARG A 5 2.70 50.13 15.31
CA ARG A 5 2.73 48.67 15.19
C ARG A 5 2.26 48.09 16.52
N THR A 6 1.15 47.36 16.50
CA THR A 6 0.68 46.60 17.65
C THR A 6 1.55 45.35 17.77
N ASP A 7 2.15 45.10 18.94
CA ASP A 7 2.94 43.88 19.26
C ASP A 7 2.16 42.56 19.11
N SER A 8 0.93 42.60 18.61
CA SER A 8 0.09 41.45 18.28
C SER A 8 0.27 40.95 16.84
N ASP A 9 1.07 41.61 16.00
CA ASP A 9 1.39 41.07 14.69
C ASP A 9 2.26 39.82 14.88
N PRO A 10 1.76 38.62 14.53
CA PRO A 10 2.53 37.40 14.72
C PRO A 10 3.86 37.55 13.97
N PRO A 11 4.99 37.21 14.59
CA PRO A 11 6.30 37.35 13.97
C PRO A 11 6.25 36.75 12.57
N ALA A 12 6.60 37.57 11.58
CA ALA A 12 6.55 37.19 10.18
C ALA A 12 7.20 35.81 10.02
N ALA A 13 6.49 34.89 9.36
CA ALA A 13 6.76 33.45 9.29
C ALA A 13 8.16 33.13 8.71
N GLU A 14 9.21 33.30 9.50
CA GLU A 14 10.60 33.07 9.13
C GLU A 14 10.84 31.61 8.68
N GLY A 15 9.94 30.68 9.05
CA GLY A 15 9.95 29.29 8.62
C GLY A 15 9.31 28.97 7.26
N ALA A 16 8.54 29.88 6.65
CA ALA A 16 7.78 29.57 5.42
C ALA A 16 8.67 29.20 4.20
N PRO A 17 9.79 29.89 3.92
CA PRO A 17 10.67 29.54 2.80
C PRO A 17 11.32 28.15 2.96
N LEU A 18 11.69 27.79 4.20
CA LEU A 18 12.30 26.49 4.50
C LEU A 18 11.31 25.35 4.28
N GLN A 19 10.08 25.49 4.80
CA GLN A 19 9.03 24.48 4.62
C GLN A 19 8.69 24.24 3.15
N HIS A 20 8.65 25.31 2.34
CA HIS A 20 8.43 25.19 0.90
C HIS A 20 9.56 24.40 0.20
N SER A 21 10.81 24.65 0.56
CA SER A 21 11.98 23.92 0.03
C SER A 21 11.95 22.43 0.40
N LEU A 22 11.65 22.11 1.67
CA LEU A 22 11.54 20.73 2.15
C LEU A 22 10.42 19.98 1.43
N ARG A 23 9.23 20.59 1.33
CA ARG A 23 8.10 20.01 0.58
C ARG A 23 8.46 19.72 -0.87
N THR A 24 9.13 20.65 -1.54
CA THR A 24 9.53 20.49 -2.95
C THR A 24 10.47 19.29 -3.13
N ARG A 25 11.46 19.13 -2.23
CA ARG A 25 12.39 17.99 -2.24
C ARG A 25 11.70 16.66 -1.92
N ALA A 26 10.82 16.65 -0.93
CA ALA A 26 10.05 15.46 -0.58
C ALA A 26 9.16 15.00 -1.75
N LEU A 27 8.46 15.94 -2.40
CA LEU A 27 7.65 15.65 -3.59
C LEU A 27 8.51 15.13 -4.75
N PHE A 28 9.72 15.66 -4.95
CA PHE A 28 10.64 15.13 -5.94
C PHE A 28 10.97 13.65 -5.68
N HIS A 29 11.34 13.28 -4.45
CA HIS A 29 11.61 11.89 -4.10
C HIS A 29 10.37 11.00 -4.28
N LEU A 30 9.21 11.44 -3.80
CA LEU A 30 7.96 10.69 -3.95
C LEU A 30 7.58 10.50 -5.43
N ARG A 31 7.84 11.49 -6.30
CA ARG A 31 7.64 11.36 -7.75
C ARG A 31 8.59 10.35 -8.36
N VAL A 32 9.88 10.36 -7.98
CA VAL A 32 10.83 9.35 -8.43
C VAL A 32 10.37 7.95 -8.03
N VAL A 33 9.96 7.76 -6.77
CA VAL A 33 9.45 6.48 -6.27
C VAL A 33 8.18 6.05 -7.01
N SER A 34 7.23 6.97 -7.21
CA SER A 34 6.01 6.70 -7.97
C SER A 34 6.30 6.34 -9.43
N THR A 35 7.26 6.99 -10.07
CA THR A 35 7.66 6.67 -11.46
C THR A 35 8.32 5.31 -11.53
N VAL A 36 9.23 4.98 -10.61
CA VAL A 36 9.84 3.65 -10.52
C VAL A 36 8.74 2.59 -10.33
N TYR A 37 7.78 2.85 -9.44
CA TYR A 37 6.65 1.95 -9.23
C TYR A 37 5.83 1.72 -10.51
N ILE A 38 5.51 2.78 -11.26
CA ILE A 38 4.81 2.67 -12.55
C ILE A 38 5.59 1.81 -13.53
N VAL A 39 6.90 2.03 -13.66
CA VAL A 39 7.76 1.25 -14.57
C VAL A 39 7.76 -0.23 -14.18
N VAL A 40 7.88 -0.53 -12.88
CA VAL A 40 7.83 -1.91 -12.41
C VAL A 40 6.45 -2.50 -12.67
N LEU A 41 5.35 -1.78 -12.35
CA LEU A 41 3.97 -2.20 -12.61
C LEU A 41 3.78 -2.60 -14.07
N LEU A 42 4.17 -1.73 -14.99
CA LEU A 42 4.07 -2.00 -16.42
C LEU A 42 4.95 -3.17 -16.86
N ALA A 43 6.21 -3.22 -16.39
CA ALA A 43 7.12 -4.32 -16.73
C ALA A 43 6.57 -5.66 -16.25
N GLY A 44 5.94 -5.68 -15.07
CA GLY A 44 5.44 -6.92 -14.50
C GLY A 44 4.12 -7.39 -15.08
N THR A 45 3.20 -6.48 -15.40
CA THR A 45 1.97 -6.85 -16.12
C THR A 45 2.28 -7.29 -17.56
N HIS A 46 3.32 -6.73 -18.20
CA HIS A 46 3.70 -7.09 -19.56
C HIS A 46 4.74 -8.21 -19.63
N TRP A 47 5.02 -8.90 -18.52
CA TRP A 47 6.00 -9.97 -18.54
C TRP A 47 5.53 -11.14 -19.41
N PRO A 48 6.32 -11.58 -20.41
CA PRO A 48 5.89 -12.62 -21.34
C PRO A 48 5.55 -13.92 -20.63
N ARG A 49 4.36 -14.46 -20.93
CA ARG A 49 3.85 -15.74 -20.39
C ARG A 49 3.92 -15.85 -18.87
N LEU A 50 3.96 -14.72 -18.17
CA LEU A 50 3.74 -14.74 -16.74
C LEU A 50 2.29 -15.16 -16.57
N ASP A 51 1.99 -16.31 -16.01
CA ASP A 51 0.62 -16.73 -15.78
C ASP A 51 0.43 -16.98 -14.29
N LEU A 52 -0.01 -15.95 -13.57
CA LEU A 52 -0.30 -16.06 -12.14
C LEU A 52 -1.67 -16.69 -11.90
N SER A 53 -2.36 -17.12 -12.95
CA SER A 53 -3.61 -17.83 -12.84
C SER A 53 -3.35 -19.18 -12.22
N GLY A 54 -3.45 -19.25 -10.90
CA GLY A 54 -3.74 -20.51 -10.26
C GLY A 54 -5.04 -21.13 -10.79
N PRO A 55 -5.41 -22.34 -10.34
CA PRO A 55 -6.75 -22.84 -10.58
C PRO A 55 -7.76 -21.78 -10.08
N ALA A 56 -8.59 -21.26 -10.99
CA ALA A 56 -9.53 -20.13 -10.85
C ALA A 56 -8.99 -18.67 -10.96
N GLY A 57 -7.70 -18.45 -11.21
CA GLY A 57 -7.19 -17.08 -11.49
C GLY A 57 -7.13 -16.13 -10.29
N ALA A 58 -7.26 -16.62 -9.06
CA ALA A 58 -7.43 -15.78 -7.87
C ALA A 58 -6.20 -14.90 -7.54
N SER A 59 -4.99 -15.44 -7.70
CA SER A 59 -3.74 -14.71 -7.41
C SER A 59 -3.53 -13.52 -8.35
N ASP A 60 -3.78 -13.68 -9.66
CA ASP A 60 -3.64 -12.60 -10.64
C ASP A 60 -4.59 -11.42 -10.32
N LYS A 61 -5.86 -11.72 -9.99
CA LYS A 61 -6.85 -10.71 -9.59
C LYS A 61 -6.42 -9.93 -8.35
N LEU A 62 -5.89 -10.61 -7.33
CA LEU A 62 -5.37 -9.97 -6.12
C LEU A 62 -4.18 -9.06 -6.45
N MET A 63 -3.28 -9.50 -7.32
CA MET A 63 -2.12 -8.72 -7.75
C MET A 63 -2.55 -7.47 -8.53
N HIS A 64 -3.58 -7.56 -9.37
CA HIS A 64 -4.19 -6.39 -10.03
C HIS A 64 -4.84 -5.44 -9.01
N PHE A 65 -5.64 -5.95 -8.07
CA PHE A 65 -6.23 -5.14 -6.99
C PHE A 65 -5.17 -4.36 -6.21
N LEU A 66 -4.13 -5.04 -5.73
CA LEU A 66 -3.04 -4.39 -4.97
C LEU A 66 -2.22 -3.45 -5.85
N GLY A 67 -1.84 -3.90 -7.05
CA GLY A 67 -0.99 -3.15 -7.96
C GLY A 67 -1.60 -1.79 -8.35
N PHE A 68 -2.85 -1.80 -8.78
CA PHE A 68 -3.54 -0.57 -9.15
C PHE A 68 -3.97 0.27 -7.94
N GLY A 69 -4.28 -0.34 -6.79
CA GLY A 69 -4.51 0.40 -5.56
C GLY A 69 -3.28 1.19 -5.11
N VAL A 70 -2.09 0.56 -5.14
CA VAL A 70 -0.84 1.22 -4.76
C VAL A 70 -0.44 2.28 -5.77
N LEU A 71 -0.64 2.04 -7.06
CA LEU A 71 -0.43 3.06 -8.10
C LEU A 71 -1.14 4.37 -7.76
N ILE A 72 -2.41 4.27 -7.36
CA ILE A 72 -3.25 5.42 -7.04
C ILE A 72 -2.76 6.17 -5.82
N LEU A 73 -2.37 5.46 -4.76
CA LEU A 73 -1.79 6.08 -3.58
C LEU A 73 -0.43 6.74 -3.90
N ALA A 74 0.41 6.11 -4.72
CA ALA A 74 1.70 6.62 -5.15
C ALA A 74 1.55 7.96 -5.90
N ILE A 75 0.66 8.00 -6.90
CA ILE A 75 0.34 9.22 -7.67
C ILE A 75 -0.20 10.31 -6.72
N ARG A 76 -1.07 9.93 -5.79
CA ARG A 76 -1.67 10.87 -4.84
C ARG A 76 -0.65 11.52 -3.90
N LEU A 77 0.31 10.74 -3.38
CA LEU A 77 1.36 11.24 -2.48
C LEU A 77 2.46 11.99 -3.19
N ALA A 78 2.84 11.55 -4.39
CA ALA A 78 3.78 12.25 -5.24
C ALA A 78 3.26 13.63 -5.71
N GLY A 79 2.00 13.96 -5.39
CA GLY A 79 1.45 15.28 -5.62
C GLY A 79 1.45 15.64 -7.10
N TRP A 80 1.06 14.70 -7.95
CA TRP A 80 0.88 14.92 -9.40
C TRP A 80 -0.29 15.86 -9.74
N GLY A 81 -0.87 16.55 -8.74
CA GLY A 81 -1.83 17.63 -8.93
C GLY A 81 -3.25 17.16 -9.31
N VAL A 82 -3.57 15.88 -9.13
CA VAL A 82 -4.85 15.31 -9.55
C VAL A 82 -5.87 15.32 -8.41
N GLY A 83 -7.07 15.84 -8.68
CA GLY A 83 -8.23 15.68 -7.80
C GLY A 83 -8.70 14.22 -7.74
N PHE A 84 -9.57 13.89 -6.78
CA PHE A 84 -10.06 12.52 -6.58
C PHE A 84 -10.63 11.91 -7.87
N TRP A 85 -11.50 12.64 -8.58
CA TRP A 85 -12.09 12.17 -9.84
C TRP A 85 -11.07 11.96 -10.94
N VAL A 86 -10.10 12.88 -11.07
CA VAL A 86 -9.02 12.74 -12.07
C VAL A 86 -8.15 11.53 -11.76
N LEU A 87 -7.87 11.29 -10.48
CA LEU A 87 -7.13 10.12 -10.02
C LEU A 87 -7.90 8.82 -10.30
N PHE A 88 -9.20 8.78 -10.02
CA PHE A 88 -10.06 7.64 -10.34
C PHE A 88 -10.09 7.37 -11.85
N LEU A 89 -10.32 8.39 -12.67
CA LEU A 89 -10.32 8.25 -14.14
C LEU A 89 -8.98 7.76 -14.66
N TRP A 90 -7.86 8.25 -14.10
CA TRP A 90 -6.53 7.76 -14.44
C TRP A 90 -6.33 6.29 -14.05
N GLY A 91 -6.77 5.90 -12.85
CA GLY A 91 -6.72 4.51 -12.41
C GLY A 91 -7.55 3.60 -13.32
N ALA A 92 -8.76 4.03 -13.66
CA ALA A 92 -9.65 3.29 -14.55
C ALA A 92 -9.11 3.18 -15.97
N PHE A 93 -8.53 4.26 -16.48
CA PHE A 93 -7.82 4.20 -17.74
C PHE A 93 -6.63 3.23 -17.67
N ALA A 94 -5.84 3.29 -16.60
CA ALA A 94 -4.66 2.43 -16.46
C ALA A 94 -5.02 0.94 -16.40
N THR A 95 -6.07 0.55 -15.67
CA THR A 95 -6.51 -0.86 -15.58
C THR A 95 -6.94 -1.40 -16.94
N VAL A 96 -7.79 -0.65 -17.65
CA VAL A 96 -8.25 -1.02 -19.01
C VAL A 96 -7.10 -1.02 -20.01
N PHE A 97 -6.25 0.01 -19.95
CA PHE A 97 -5.12 0.16 -20.87
C PHE A 97 -4.15 -1.00 -20.76
N VAL A 98 -3.73 -1.35 -19.54
CA VAL A 98 -2.78 -2.45 -19.29
C VAL A 98 -3.34 -3.78 -19.79
N GLU A 99 -4.59 -4.09 -19.47
CA GLU A 99 -5.23 -5.34 -19.91
C GLU A 99 -5.35 -5.42 -21.43
N PHE A 100 -5.77 -4.31 -22.04
CA PHE A 100 -5.87 -4.21 -23.49
C PHE A 100 -4.50 -4.37 -24.16
N THR A 101 -3.46 -3.71 -23.67
CA THR A 101 -2.11 -3.83 -24.25
C THR A 101 -1.51 -5.21 -24.03
N GLN A 102 -1.81 -5.88 -22.91
CA GLN A 102 -1.42 -7.29 -22.71
C GLN A 102 -2.01 -8.20 -23.79
N SER A 103 -3.27 -7.98 -24.18
CA SER A 103 -3.94 -8.77 -25.22
C SER A 103 -3.44 -8.50 -26.65
N LEU A 104 -2.94 -7.29 -26.91
CA LEU A 104 -2.45 -6.90 -28.23
C LEU A 104 -1.02 -7.34 -28.51
N LEU A 105 -0.19 -7.39 -27.47
CA LEU A 105 1.20 -7.79 -27.63
C LEU A 105 1.31 -9.32 -27.74
N PRO A 106 2.27 -9.85 -28.51
CA PRO A 106 2.49 -11.30 -28.64
C PRO A 106 3.19 -11.89 -27.39
N ILE A 107 2.73 -11.51 -26.19
CA ILE A 107 3.28 -11.92 -24.90
C ILE A 107 2.62 -13.19 -24.35
N GLY A 108 1.56 -13.70 -25.01
CA GLY A 108 0.86 -14.92 -24.59
C GLY A 108 -0.02 -14.72 -23.35
N ARG A 109 -0.59 -13.51 -23.19
CA ARG A 109 -1.60 -13.18 -22.17
C ARG A 109 -2.96 -13.02 -22.84
N HIS A 110 -4.02 -13.37 -22.11
CA HIS A 110 -5.40 -13.21 -22.56
C HIS A 110 -6.04 -11.99 -21.90
N TYR A 111 -6.99 -11.37 -22.60
CA TYR A 111 -7.81 -10.30 -22.06
C TYR A 111 -8.78 -10.84 -21.01
N SER A 112 -8.78 -10.25 -19.83
CA SER A 112 -9.59 -10.64 -18.68
C SER A 112 -10.36 -9.44 -18.11
N ILE A 113 -11.69 -9.52 -18.18
CA ILE A 113 -12.57 -8.49 -17.58
C ILE A 113 -12.43 -8.49 -16.05
N ASP A 114 -12.23 -9.67 -15.47
CA ASP A 114 -12.09 -9.82 -14.02
C ASP A 114 -10.87 -9.05 -13.48
N ASP A 115 -9.77 -9.01 -14.23
CA ASP A 115 -8.55 -8.30 -13.82
C ASP A 115 -8.70 -6.77 -13.93
N ILE A 116 -9.48 -6.30 -14.91
CA ILE A 116 -9.91 -4.90 -14.97
C ILE A 116 -10.77 -4.57 -13.75
N VAL A 117 -11.75 -5.42 -13.42
CA VAL A 117 -12.64 -5.20 -12.27
C VAL A 117 -11.84 -5.21 -10.97
N ALA A 118 -10.94 -6.18 -10.77
CA ALA A 118 -10.12 -6.26 -9.57
C ALA A 118 -9.23 -5.02 -9.42
N GLY A 119 -8.57 -4.59 -10.51
CA GLY A 119 -7.80 -3.35 -10.53
C GLY A 119 -8.66 -2.11 -10.21
N MET A 120 -9.87 -2.02 -10.77
CA MET A 120 -10.83 -0.94 -10.50
C MET A 120 -11.25 -0.88 -9.04
N VAL A 121 -11.54 -2.03 -8.42
CA VAL A 121 -11.85 -2.12 -6.98
C VAL A 121 -10.66 -1.62 -6.17
N GLY A 122 -9.43 -1.98 -6.56
CA GLY A 122 -8.18 -1.47 -5.96
C GLY A 122 -8.08 0.05 -6.01
N VAL A 123 -8.33 0.64 -7.19
CA VAL A 123 -8.36 2.10 -7.42
C VAL A 123 -9.38 2.80 -6.50
N VAL A 124 -10.60 2.25 -6.41
CA VAL A 124 -11.66 2.82 -5.57
C VAL A 124 -11.28 2.76 -4.09
N VAL A 125 -10.87 1.59 -3.60
CA VAL A 125 -10.49 1.39 -2.19
C VAL A 125 -9.34 2.31 -1.81
N ALA A 126 -8.30 2.39 -2.64
CA ALA A 126 -7.17 3.29 -2.45
C ALA A 126 -7.58 4.77 -2.45
N GLY A 127 -8.45 5.18 -3.38
CA GLY A 127 -8.96 6.55 -3.44
C GLY A 127 -9.81 6.93 -2.23
N LEU A 128 -10.68 6.02 -1.77
CA LEU A 128 -11.49 6.18 -0.57
C LEU A 128 -10.61 6.28 0.66
N LEU A 129 -9.62 5.40 0.79
CA LEU A 129 -8.62 5.46 1.84
C LEU A 129 -7.91 6.82 1.83
N ALA A 130 -7.43 7.27 0.68
CA ALA A 130 -6.76 8.56 0.57
C ALA A 130 -7.64 9.78 0.88
N SER A 131 -8.96 9.61 0.77
CA SER A 131 -9.94 10.64 1.09
C SER A 131 -10.35 10.60 2.56
N ALA A 132 -10.48 9.40 3.13
CA ALA A 132 -10.82 9.17 4.54
C ALA A 132 -9.80 9.80 5.48
N VAL A 133 -8.55 9.94 5.01
CA VAL A 133 -7.49 10.51 5.82
C VAL A 133 -7.37 12.03 5.78
N ARG A 134 -8.26 12.74 5.08
CA ARG A 134 -8.22 14.20 5.12
C ARG A 134 -8.47 14.67 6.57
N PRO A 135 -7.80 15.75 7.02
CA PRO A 135 -8.04 16.29 8.35
C PRO A 135 -9.50 16.72 8.44
N MET A 136 -10.25 16.03 9.30
CA MET A 136 -11.58 16.43 9.74
C MET A 136 -11.41 17.09 11.11
N GLY A 137 -12.00 18.27 11.34
CA GLY A 137 -11.97 18.93 12.65
C GLY A 137 -11.76 20.45 12.65
N GLY A 138 -11.73 21.02 13.86
CA GLY A 138 -11.57 22.46 14.12
C GLY A 138 -10.13 22.98 13.93
N PRO A 139 -9.84 24.26 14.29
CA PRO A 139 -8.54 24.89 14.07
C PRO A 139 -7.34 24.11 14.66
N HIS A 140 -7.51 23.49 15.83
CA HIS A 140 -6.48 22.67 16.49
C HIS A 140 -6.10 21.43 15.66
N ALA A 141 -7.06 20.87 14.93
CA ALA A 141 -6.82 19.74 14.03
C ALA A 141 -5.93 20.09 12.87
N ARG A 142 -6.18 21.25 12.30
CA ARG A 142 -5.42 21.75 11.17
C ARG A 142 -3.99 22.08 11.59
N SER A 143 -3.79 22.69 12.76
CA SER A 143 -2.43 23.00 13.23
C SER A 143 -1.60 21.76 13.54
N LEU A 144 -2.19 20.73 14.16
CA LEU A 144 -1.50 19.46 14.39
C LEU A 144 -1.19 18.73 13.06
N HIS A 145 -2.12 18.76 12.11
CA HIS A 145 -1.91 18.23 10.77
C HIS A 145 -0.78 18.96 10.03
N GLU A 146 -0.72 20.29 10.10
CA GLU A 146 0.34 21.09 9.49
C GLU A 146 1.73 20.77 10.07
N ARG A 147 1.86 20.62 11.39
CA ARG A 147 3.12 20.21 12.05
C ARG A 147 3.54 18.80 11.66
N TRP A 148 2.59 17.87 11.63
CA TRP A 148 2.84 16.51 11.17
C TRP A 148 3.38 16.49 9.74
N MET A 149 2.72 17.25 8.86
CA MET A 149 3.13 17.36 7.46
C MET A 149 4.50 18.01 7.33
N ALA A 150 4.81 19.06 8.10
CA ALA A 150 6.13 19.68 8.12
C ALA A 150 7.23 18.68 8.52
N THR A 151 7.01 17.91 9.58
CA THR A 151 7.94 16.88 10.05
C THR A 151 8.10 15.77 8.99
N SER A 152 7.00 15.33 8.40
CA SER A 152 7.02 14.33 7.34
C SER A 152 7.75 14.81 6.08
N TRP A 153 7.55 16.07 5.67
CA TRP A 153 8.30 16.66 4.58
C TRP A 153 9.79 16.75 4.88
N SER A 154 10.18 17.10 6.12
CA SER A 154 11.58 17.09 6.51
C SER A 154 12.20 15.68 6.43
N LEU A 155 11.46 14.66 6.89
CA LEU A 155 11.89 13.26 6.83
C LEU A 155 12.07 12.79 5.38
N LEU A 156 11.07 13.04 4.53
CA LEU A 156 11.03 12.57 3.13
C LEU A 156 11.86 13.43 2.17
N ALA A 157 12.23 14.65 2.56
CA ALA A 157 13.21 15.44 1.83
C ALA A 157 14.62 14.81 1.85
N ARG A 158 14.84 13.76 2.65
CA ARG A 158 16.09 12.99 2.68
C ARG A 158 15.89 11.65 1.95
N PRO A 159 16.84 11.22 1.10
CA PRO A 159 16.70 9.95 0.39
C PRO A 159 16.86 8.73 1.30
N SER A 160 17.66 8.81 2.36
CA SER A 160 17.96 7.67 3.25
C SER A 160 16.70 7.06 3.91
N PRO A 161 15.83 7.85 4.60
CA PRO A 161 14.57 7.32 5.13
C PRO A 161 13.67 6.68 4.08
N CYS A 162 13.56 7.30 2.89
CA CYS A 162 12.79 6.74 1.78
C CYS A 162 13.33 5.37 1.35
N MET A 163 14.66 5.23 1.26
CA MET A 163 15.29 3.95 0.90
C MET A 163 15.09 2.89 1.99
N VAL A 164 15.23 3.25 3.27
CA VAL A 164 14.97 2.30 4.38
C VAL A 164 13.55 1.78 4.30
N ILE A 165 12.57 2.67 4.17
CA ILE A 165 11.15 2.31 4.09
C ILE A 165 10.89 1.39 2.89
N LEU A 166 11.40 1.75 1.71
CA LEU A 166 11.24 0.95 0.50
C LEU A 166 11.89 -0.42 0.63
N VAL A 167 13.12 -0.48 1.12
CA VAL A 167 13.87 -1.73 1.28
C VAL A 167 13.22 -2.61 2.34
N THR A 168 12.79 -2.06 3.48
CA THR A 168 12.14 -2.84 4.55
C THR A 168 10.80 -3.43 4.08
N GLY A 169 9.98 -2.63 3.42
CA GLY A 169 8.73 -3.11 2.84
C GLY A 169 8.97 -4.17 1.77
N SER A 170 9.98 -3.94 0.92
CA SER A 170 10.36 -4.86 -0.14
C SER A 170 10.91 -6.18 0.39
N LEU A 171 11.73 -6.12 1.43
CA LEU A 171 12.38 -7.26 2.06
C LEU A 171 11.35 -8.21 2.69
N GLY A 172 10.27 -7.69 3.27
CA GLY A 172 9.22 -8.54 3.83
C GLY A 172 8.54 -9.41 2.76
N VAL A 173 8.17 -8.83 1.63
CA VAL A 173 7.61 -9.57 0.50
C VAL A 173 8.63 -10.56 -0.07
N LEU A 174 9.89 -10.14 -0.18
CA LEU A 174 10.99 -10.99 -0.62
C LEU A 174 11.11 -12.23 0.26
N VAL A 175 11.18 -12.04 1.57
CA VAL A 175 11.24 -13.13 2.54
C VAL A 175 9.99 -13.99 2.45
N GLY A 176 8.80 -13.40 2.32
CA GLY A 176 7.54 -14.12 2.12
C GLY A 176 7.58 -15.04 0.90
N GLY A 177 7.89 -14.50 -0.27
CA GLY A 177 8.01 -15.28 -1.52
C GLY A 177 9.09 -16.35 -1.46
N LEU A 178 10.26 -16.06 -0.88
CA LEU A 178 11.32 -17.05 -0.71
C LEU A 178 10.95 -18.17 0.27
N LEU A 179 10.13 -17.91 1.28
CA LEU A 179 9.64 -18.93 2.22
C LEU A 179 8.49 -19.75 1.63
N ALA A 180 7.72 -19.18 0.71
CA ALA A 180 6.65 -19.89 0.01
C ALA A 180 7.17 -21.11 -0.76
N ILE A 181 8.30 -20.97 -1.46
CA ILE A 181 8.91 -22.03 -2.29
C ILE A 181 9.26 -23.28 -1.47
N PRO A 182 10.10 -23.21 -0.40
CA PRO A 182 10.44 -24.39 0.39
C PRO A 182 9.23 -24.93 1.15
N PHE A 183 8.28 -24.08 1.59
CA PHE A 183 7.05 -24.56 2.21
C PHE A 183 6.23 -25.39 1.22
N GLN A 184 6.07 -24.91 0.00
CA GLN A 184 5.39 -25.64 -1.06
C GLN A 184 6.07 -26.98 -1.35
N VAL A 185 7.39 -26.98 -1.56
CA VAL A 185 8.15 -28.18 -1.94
C VAL A 185 8.27 -29.21 -0.80
N LEU A 186 8.49 -28.75 0.44
CA LEU A 186 8.80 -29.62 1.57
C LEU A 186 7.57 -30.01 2.40
N VAL A 187 6.53 -29.17 2.41
CA VAL A 187 5.33 -29.40 3.23
C VAL A 187 4.13 -29.75 2.39
N LEU A 188 3.83 -29.02 1.32
CA LEU A 188 2.60 -29.26 0.57
C LEU A 188 2.72 -30.42 -0.41
N VAL A 189 3.76 -30.45 -1.24
CA VAL A 189 3.92 -31.52 -2.26
C VAL A 189 3.93 -32.94 -1.64
N PRO A 190 4.62 -33.22 -0.52
CA PRO A 190 4.66 -34.58 0.03
C PRO A 190 3.35 -35.04 0.67
N TRP A 191 2.59 -34.10 1.24
CA TRP A 191 1.37 -34.40 2.01
C TRP A 191 0.10 -34.27 1.18
N PHE A 192 0.16 -33.48 0.11
CA PHE A 192 -0.95 -33.10 -0.74
C PHE A 192 -0.52 -33.09 -2.23
N PRO A 193 -0.04 -34.23 -2.75
CA PRO A 193 0.52 -34.32 -4.10
C PRO A 193 -0.46 -33.90 -5.20
N ASP A 194 -1.76 -34.09 -4.96
CA ASP A 194 -2.83 -33.74 -5.90
C ASP A 194 -3.37 -32.31 -5.70
N SER A 195 -2.99 -31.62 -4.63
CA SER A 195 -3.53 -30.31 -4.26
C SER A 195 -2.69 -29.15 -4.81
N PHE A 196 -2.54 -29.08 -6.13
CA PHE A 196 -1.92 -27.92 -6.78
C PHE A 196 -2.61 -26.59 -6.40
N VAL A 197 -3.91 -26.63 -6.11
CA VAL A 197 -4.68 -25.50 -5.59
C VAL A 197 -4.16 -25.03 -4.22
N ALA A 198 -3.85 -25.96 -3.32
CA ALA A 198 -3.40 -25.66 -1.96
C ALA A 198 -2.00 -25.02 -1.95
N SER A 199 -1.14 -25.40 -2.89
CA SER A 199 0.21 -24.84 -3.01
C SER A 199 0.21 -23.38 -3.46
N LEU A 200 -0.68 -23.00 -4.37
CA LEU A 200 -0.81 -21.62 -4.83
C LEU A 200 -1.45 -20.71 -3.76
N LYS A 201 -2.46 -21.21 -3.04
CA LYS A 201 -3.04 -20.46 -1.91
C LYS A 201 -2.01 -20.21 -0.79
N ALA A 202 -1.12 -21.18 -0.55
CA ALA A 202 -0.03 -20.98 0.39
C ALA A 202 0.95 -19.91 -0.12
N PHE A 203 1.30 -19.92 -1.40
CA PHE A 203 2.16 -18.88 -1.98
C PHE A 203 1.59 -17.48 -1.77
N ASP A 204 0.31 -17.27 -2.10
CA ASP A 204 -0.38 -16.00 -1.87
C ASP A 204 -0.36 -15.61 -0.39
N LEU A 205 -0.62 -16.55 0.52
CA LEU A 205 -0.59 -16.31 1.96
C LEU A 205 0.80 -15.89 2.44
N PHE A 206 1.87 -16.53 1.94
CA PHE A 206 3.24 -16.20 2.32
C PHE A 206 3.68 -14.85 1.75
N VAL A 207 3.31 -14.53 0.51
CA VAL A 207 3.60 -13.24 -0.11
C VAL A 207 2.84 -12.11 0.60
N LEU A 208 1.55 -12.30 0.88
CA LEU A 208 0.73 -11.37 1.65
C LEU A 208 1.23 -11.24 3.10
N GLY A 209 1.58 -12.35 3.74
CA GLY A 209 2.10 -12.37 5.10
C GLY A 209 3.45 -11.67 5.21
N GLY A 210 4.37 -11.97 4.30
CA GLY A 210 5.66 -11.29 4.17
C GLY A 210 5.48 -9.80 3.89
N GLY A 211 4.54 -9.45 3.01
CA GLY A 211 4.13 -8.08 2.78
C GLY A 211 3.59 -7.39 4.02
N GLY A 212 2.69 -8.02 4.77
CA GLY A 212 2.16 -7.50 6.01
C GLY A 212 3.25 -7.21 7.03
N VAL A 213 4.18 -8.15 7.22
CA VAL A 213 5.34 -7.99 8.12
C VAL A 213 6.27 -6.86 7.64
N GLY A 214 6.65 -6.86 6.36
CA GLY A 214 7.49 -5.82 5.77
C GLY A 214 6.84 -4.44 5.86
N GLY A 215 5.53 -4.39 5.68
CA GLY A 215 4.71 -3.20 5.82
C GLY A 215 4.69 -2.65 7.24
N ILE A 216 4.47 -3.50 8.24
CA ILE A 216 4.56 -3.13 9.67
C ILE A 216 5.96 -2.60 10.00
N ALA A 217 7.01 -3.27 9.51
CA ALA A 217 8.38 -2.84 9.74
C ALA A 217 8.68 -1.48 9.06
N ALA A 218 8.23 -1.27 7.83
CA ALA A 218 8.36 0.01 7.12
C ALA A 218 7.64 1.15 7.87
N CYS A 219 6.44 0.87 8.37
CA CYS A 219 5.69 1.77 9.25
C CYS A 219 6.47 2.10 10.53
N ALA A 220 7.05 1.10 11.21
CA ALA A 220 7.86 1.31 12.40
C ALA A 220 9.09 2.19 12.11
N CYS A 221 9.78 1.96 10.99
CA CYS A 221 10.90 2.79 10.54
C CYS A 221 10.47 4.24 10.28
N TYR A 222 9.33 4.45 9.60
CA TYR A 222 8.79 5.78 9.36
C TYR A 222 8.42 6.49 10.67
N LEU A 223 7.73 5.82 11.60
CA LEU A 223 7.35 6.38 12.90
C LEU A 223 8.58 6.74 13.73
N HIS A 224 9.60 5.88 13.74
CA HIS A 224 10.86 6.15 14.43
C HIS A 224 11.58 7.35 13.82
N GLY A 225 11.67 7.41 12.49
CA GLY A 225 12.26 8.55 11.79
C GLY A 225 11.49 9.85 12.02
N HIS A 226 10.17 9.78 12.04
CA HIS A 226 9.30 10.93 12.33
C HIS A 226 9.52 11.44 13.75
N PHE A 227 9.61 10.54 14.73
CA PHE A 227 9.88 10.90 16.12
C PHE A 227 11.26 11.53 16.32
N SER A 228 12.28 10.99 15.65
CA SER A 228 13.62 11.58 15.65
C SER A 228 13.60 12.98 15.04
N GLU A 229 12.87 13.17 13.95
CA GLU A 229 12.79 14.46 13.27
C GLU A 229 11.95 15.49 14.05
N SER A 230 10.86 15.09 14.70
CA SER A 230 10.06 15.99 15.53
C SER A 230 10.87 16.51 16.73
N ARG A 231 11.71 15.67 17.33
CA ARG A 231 12.66 16.08 18.38
C ARG A 231 13.68 17.08 17.86
N ARG A 232 14.21 16.86 16.66
CA ARG A 232 15.18 17.75 16.02
C ARG A 232 14.60 19.14 15.71
N LEU A 233 13.32 19.22 15.39
CA LEU A 233 12.63 20.47 15.09
C LEU A 233 12.14 21.20 16.35
N GLU A 234 12.34 20.64 17.55
CA GLU A 234 11.83 21.17 18.83
C GLU A 234 10.30 21.35 18.87
N GLU A 235 9.56 20.77 17.91
CA GLU A 235 8.10 20.90 17.77
C GLU A 235 7.31 19.96 18.70
N CYS A 236 7.94 19.48 19.79
CA CYS A 236 7.36 18.52 20.72
C CYS A 236 6.19 19.13 21.52
N GLY A 237 5.01 19.20 20.90
CA GLY A 237 3.75 19.13 21.63
C GLY A 237 3.63 17.78 22.37
N PRO A 238 2.58 17.57 23.18
CA PRO A 238 2.40 16.33 23.94
C PRO A 238 2.17 15.15 22.98
N TRP A 239 3.27 14.50 22.61
CA TRP A 239 3.33 13.29 21.77
C TRP A 239 2.40 12.19 22.27
N GLU A 240 2.12 12.18 23.57
CA GLU A 240 1.13 11.31 24.22
C GLU A 240 -0.26 11.41 23.57
N VAL A 241 -0.68 12.59 23.12
CA VAL A 241 -1.96 12.78 22.42
C VAL A 241 -1.91 12.15 21.03
N LEU A 242 -0.79 12.29 20.34
CA LEU A 242 -0.58 11.75 19.00
C LEU A 242 -0.44 10.22 19.01
N SER A 243 0.27 9.66 19.99
CA SER A 243 0.46 8.22 20.16
C SER A 243 -0.82 7.50 20.63
N GLN A 244 -1.62 8.12 21.50
CA GLN A 244 -2.93 7.58 21.90
C GLN A 244 -3.95 7.60 20.76
N ALA A 245 -4.01 8.70 20.00
CA ALA A 245 -4.89 8.80 18.83
C ALA A 245 -4.50 7.77 17.74
N PHE A 246 -3.20 7.52 17.60
CA PHE A 246 -2.63 6.51 16.71
C PHE A 246 -3.05 5.08 17.09
N GLY A 247 -2.78 4.64 18.33
CA GLY A 247 -3.02 3.25 18.74
C GLY A 247 -4.49 2.81 18.60
N TRP A 248 -5.43 3.68 18.95
CA TRP A 248 -6.86 3.39 18.83
C TRP A 248 -7.31 3.30 17.36
N ARG A 249 -7.05 4.33 16.55
CA ARG A 249 -7.61 4.41 15.19
C ARG A 249 -6.91 3.51 14.18
N VAL A 250 -5.62 3.22 14.37
CA VAL A 250 -4.91 2.18 13.61
C VAL A 250 -5.64 0.85 13.77
N SER A 251 -6.01 0.48 15.00
CA SER A 251 -6.80 -0.74 15.25
C SER A 251 -8.17 -0.68 14.55
N TRP A 252 -8.88 0.44 14.66
CA TRP A 252 -10.23 0.59 14.08
C TRP A 252 -10.29 0.75 12.55
N CYS A 253 -9.19 1.15 11.89
CA CYS A 253 -9.16 1.28 10.44
C CYS A 253 -8.47 0.08 9.79
N LEU A 254 -7.38 -0.43 10.37
CA LEU A 254 -6.68 -1.59 9.83
C LEU A 254 -7.48 -2.86 10.01
N VAL A 255 -8.05 -3.12 11.18
CA VAL A 255 -8.75 -4.40 11.42
C VAL A 255 -9.94 -4.56 10.48
N PRO A 256 -10.79 -3.55 10.23
CA PRO A 256 -11.86 -3.67 9.25
C PRO A 256 -11.38 -3.60 7.80
N ALA A 257 -10.36 -2.81 7.46
CA ALA A 257 -9.87 -2.76 6.08
C ALA A 257 -9.16 -4.07 5.68
N PHE A 258 -8.29 -4.60 6.55
CA PHE A 258 -7.71 -5.93 6.36
C PHE A 258 -8.79 -7.01 6.44
N GLY A 259 -9.68 -6.93 7.42
CA GLY A 259 -10.79 -7.88 7.58
C GLY A 259 -11.71 -7.91 6.37
N LEU A 260 -12.05 -6.75 5.81
CA LEU A 260 -12.86 -6.62 4.59
C LEU A 260 -12.09 -7.08 3.36
N SER A 261 -10.78 -6.80 3.25
CA SER A 261 -9.97 -7.28 2.13
C SER A 261 -9.82 -8.81 2.16
N LEU A 262 -9.59 -9.39 3.35
CA LEU A 262 -9.58 -10.83 3.56
C LEU A 262 -10.95 -11.44 3.29
N LEU A 263 -12.02 -10.81 3.77
CA LEU A 263 -13.39 -11.26 3.53
C LEU A 263 -13.72 -11.23 2.04
N LEU A 264 -13.39 -10.15 1.33
CA LEU A 264 -13.60 -10.03 -0.11
C LEU A 264 -12.79 -11.08 -0.87
N LEU A 265 -11.53 -11.33 -0.50
CA LEU A 265 -10.72 -12.40 -1.08
C LEU A 265 -11.36 -13.78 -0.87
N VAL A 266 -11.81 -14.07 0.36
CA VAL A 266 -12.51 -15.33 0.67
C VAL A 266 -13.81 -15.45 -0.11
N LEU A 267 -14.57 -14.36 -0.27
CA LEU A 267 -15.83 -14.36 -1.01
C LEU A 267 -15.61 -14.51 -2.52
N PHE A 268 -14.58 -13.89 -3.09
CA PHE A 268 -14.21 -14.04 -4.51
C PHE A 268 -13.71 -15.45 -4.82
N ASP A 269 -12.92 -16.05 -3.92
CA ASP A 269 -12.47 -17.44 -4.03
C ASP A 269 -13.63 -18.43 -3.88
N TRP A 270 -14.59 -18.15 -2.98
CA TRP A 270 -15.75 -19.01 -2.75
C TRP A 270 -16.81 -18.93 -3.87
N ALA A 271 -16.96 -17.77 -4.52
CA ALA A 271 -17.91 -17.58 -5.61
C ALA A 271 -17.41 -18.13 -6.97
N GLY A 272 -16.12 -18.47 -7.07
CA GLY A 272 -15.43 -18.74 -8.33
C GLY A 272 -15.78 -20.05 -9.04
N ASP A 273 -16.00 -21.17 -8.34
CA ASP A 273 -16.36 -22.41 -9.02
C ASP A 273 -16.93 -23.52 -8.10
N PRO A 274 -18.26 -23.76 -8.09
CA PRO A 274 -18.83 -24.91 -7.40
C PRO A 274 -18.65 -26.25 -8.14
N SER A 275 -18.16 -26.25 -9.39
CA SER A 275 -18.02 -27.47 -10.20
C SER A 275 -16.73 -28.27 -9.93
N PHE A 276 -15.77 -27.69 -9.20
CA PHE A 276 -14.46 -28.30 -8.93
C PHE A 276 -14.50 -29.56 -8.03
N PHE A 277 -15.64 -29.88 -7.42
CA PHE A 277 -15.80 -31.11 -6.61
C PHE A 277 -16.33 -32.31 -7.40
N LEU A 278 -16.52 -32.20 -8.72
CA LEU A 278 -17.28 -33.20 -9.50
C LEU A 278 -16.57 -33.80 -10.72
N GLU A 279 -15.27 -33.55 -10.97
CA GLU A 279 -14.57 -34.21 -12.09
C GLU A 279 -13.69 -35.38 -11.62
N ASP A 280 -14.15 -36.59 -11.98
CA ASP A 280 -13.56 -37.89 -11.74
C ASP A 280 -12.14 -38.02 -12.35
N SER A 281 -11.17 -38.33 -11.49
CA SER A 281 -9.79 -38.61 -11.88
C SER A 281 -9.59 -40.10 -12.20
N GLU A 282 -9.85 -40.51 -13.44
CA GLU A 282 -9.26 -41.73 -14.00
C GLU A 282 -8.34 -41.33 -15.17
N GLU A 283 -7.11 -41.88 -15.20
CA GLU A 283 -6.13 -41.78 -16.31
C GLU A 283 -5.17 -40.56 -16.34
N GLY A 284 -4.14 -40.56 -15.48
CA GLY A 284 -2.96 -39.69 -15.63
C GLY A 284 -1.66 -40.35 -15.16
N GLY A 285 -0.84 -40.87 -16.08
CA GLY A 285 0.43 -41.52 -15.77
C GLY A 285 1.60 -40.58 -15.39
N PRO A 286 2.73 -41.12 -14.88
CA PRO A 286 3.84 -40.36 -14.28
C PRO A 286 4.60 -39.39 -15.22
N ALA A 287 4.49 -39.57 -16.54
CA ALA A 287 5.08 -38.64 -17.52
C ALA A 287 4.38 -37.26 -17.52
N VAL A 288 3.09 -37.21 -17.15
CA VAL A 288 2.33 -35.96 -17.04
C VAL A 288 2.80 -35.15 -15.83
N LEU A 289 3.22 -35.83 -14.74
CA LEU A 289 3.75 -35.19 -13.53
C LEU A 289 5.10 -34.48 -13.77
N PHE A 290 5.99 -35.05 -14.58
CA PHE A 290 7.31 -34.45 -14.83
C PHE A 290 7.24 -33.20 -15.73
N GLY A 291 6.38 -33.22 -16.75
CA GLY A 291 6.12 -32.03 -17.59
C GLY A 291 5.50 -30.86 -16.81
N ARG A 292 4.63 -31.17 -15.84
CA ARG A 292 4.07 -30.18 -14.92
C ARG A 292 5.14 -29.57 -13.99
N TRP A 293 6.15 -30.35 -13.59
CA TRP A 293 7.21 -29.87 -12.69
C TRP A 293 8.16 -28.87 -13.36
N GLN A 294 8.55 -29.10 -14.61
CA GLN A 294 9.42 -28.18 -15.36
C GLN A 294 8.72 -26.84 -15.63
N ALA A 295 7.43 -26.86 -15.96
CA ALA A 295 6.63 -25.65 -16.13
C ALA A 295 6.50 -24.85 -14.82
N VAL A 296 6.36 -25.53 -13.68
CA VAL A 296 6.35 -24.89 -12.35
C VAL A 296 7.72 -24.29 -12.01
N HIS A 297 8.82 -24.96 -12.34
CA HIS A 297 10.18 -24.44 -12.10
C HIS A 297 10.47 -23.16 -12.90
N ASP A 298 10.10 -23.14 -14.19
CA ASP A 298 10.31 -21.98 -15.06
C ASP A 298 9.35 -20.82 -14.69
N PHE A 299 8.13 -21.14 -14.27
CA PHE A 299 7.18 -20.18 -13.67
C PHE A 299 7.73 -19.56 -12.38
N MET A 300 8.32 -20.38 -11.49
CA MET A 300 8.91 -19.93 -10.23
C MET A 300 10.12 -19.01 -10.44
N LEU A 301 10.99 -19.30 -11.41
CA LEU A 301 12.17 -18.44 -11.65
C LEU A 301 11.83 -17.09 -12.29
N ALA A 302 10.85 -17.05 -13.18
CA ALA A 302 10.45 -15.82 -13.88
C ALA A 302 9.41 -14.99 -13.10
N GLY A 303 8.42 -15.65 -12.49
CA GLY A 303 7.33 -14.99 -11.77
C GLY A 303 7.73 -14.48 -10.38
N THR A 304 8.60 -15.20 -9.67
CA THR A 304 9.03 -14.81 -8.31
C THR A 304 10.01 -13.64 -8.32
N ALA A 305 10.51 -13.17 -9.46
CA ALA A 305 11.25 -11.91 -9.53
C ALA A 305 10.31 -10.71 -9.76
N VAL A 306 9.27 -10.90 -10.58
CA VAL A 306 8.36 -9.85 -11.02
C VAL A 306 7.23 -9.59 -10.01
N VAL A 307 6.50 -10.63 -9.61
CA VAL A 307 5.50 -10.58 -8.52
C VAL A 307 6.13 -10.04 -7.25
N PHE A 308 7.35 -10.46 -7.01
CA PHE A 308 8.14 -10.03 -5.89
C PHE A 308 8.46 -8.54 -5.95
N VAL A 309 9.00 -7.99 -7.05
CA VAL A 309 9.33 -6.55 -7.10
C VAL A 309 8.04 -5.71 -7.09
N LEU A 310 6.96 -6.18 -7.71
CA LEU A 310 5.65 -5.54 -7.71
C LEU A 310 4.99 -5.49 -6.33
N THR A 311 5.00 -6.60 -5.62
CA THR A 311 4.38 -6.71 -4.30
C THR A 311 5.27 -6.10 -3.23
N ALA A 312 6.60 -6.20 -3.37
CA ALA A 312 7.60 -5.59 -2.50
C ALA A 312 7.51 -4.07 -2.51
N LEU A 313 7.54 -3.48 -3.70
CA LEU A 313 7.33 -2.05 -3.87
C LEU A 313 5.87 -1.68 -3.58
N GLY A 314 4.93 -2.55 -3.95
CA GLY A 314 3.49 -2.42 -3.72
C GLY A 314 3.14 -2.24 -2.25
N ILE A 315 3.44 -3.23 -1.42
CA ILE A 315 3.09 -3.29 -0.01
C ILE A 315 4.00 -2.39 0.83
N GLY A 316 5.29 -2.30 0.48
CA GLY A 316 6.20 -1.36 1.12
C GLY A 316 5.77 0.09 0.94
N LEU A 317 5.33 0.44 -0.27
CA LEU A 317 4.70 1.72 -0.54
C LEU A 317 3.33 1.76 0.15
N ALA A 318 2.43 0.79 0.01
CA ALA A 318 1.09 0.79 0.63
C ALA A 318 1.13 1.05 2.14
N CYS A 319 2.04 0.42 2.86
CA CYS A 319 2.19 0.59 4.31
C CYS A 319 2.86 1.92 4.66
N PHE A 320 3.84 2.37 3.89
CA PHE A 320 4.38 3.72 4.01
C PHE A 320 3.30 4.79 3.77
N LEU A 321 2.52 4.62 2.70
CA LEU A 321 1.42 5.48 2.30
C LEU A 321 0.32 5.44 3.36
N TRP A 322 -0.01 4.27 3.90
CA TRP A 322 -1.00 4.07 4.96
C TRP A 322 -0.57 4.75 6.27
N CYS A 323 0.69 4.60 6.68
CA CYS A 323 1.20 5.26 7.87
C CYS A 323 1.20 6.78 7.70
N PHE A 324 1.60 7.29 6.54
CA PHE A 324 1.47 8.71 6.19
C PHE A 324 0.01 9.17 6.16
N MET A 325 -0.92 8.33 5.71
CA MET A 325 -2.34 8.65 5.55
C MET A 325 -3.09 8.59 6.90
N VAL A 326 -3.06 7.50 7.67
CA VAL A 326 -3.83 7.36 8.93
C VAL A 326 -3.59 8.48 9.94
N GLN A 327 -2.43 9.14 9.85
CA GLN A 327 -2.06 10.26 10.73
C GLN A 327 -2.67 11.60 10.32
N LEU A 328 -3.17 11.74 9.08
CA LEU A 328 -3.81 12.96 8.59
C LEU A 328 -5.26 13.11 9.07
N ALA A 329 -5.93 12.01 9.47
CA ALA A 329 -7.33 12.01 9.94
C ALA A 329 -7.51 12.26 11.45
N THR A 330 -6.44 12.41 12.22
CA THR A 330 -6.46 12.14 13.68
C THR A 330 -6.84 13.28 14.63
N ILE A 331 -7.46 14.38 14.20
CA ILE A 331 -7.86 15.44 15.17
C ILE A 331 -9.29 15.95 14.91
N ALA A 332 -10.27 15.07 14.88
CA ALA A 332 -11.64 15.43 15.23
C ALA A 332 -11.94 14.78 16.59
N ASP A 333 -12.53 15.55 17.49
CA ASP A 333 -12.96 15.19 18.85
C ASP A 333 -11.89 15.21 19.95
N ARG A 334 -11.51 16.42 20.35
CA ARG A 334 -11.88 16.81 21.72
C ARG A 334 -12.75 18.07 21.62
N PRO A 335 -14.02 18.04 22.06
CA PRO A 335 -14.66 19.29 22.43
C PRO A 335 -13.71 19.95 23.42
N ALA A 336 -13.40 21.22 23.18
CA ALA A 336 -12.71 22.03 24.16
C ALA A 336 -13.49 21.86 25.46
N GLN A 337 -12.96 21.10 26.42
CA GLN A 337 -13.41 21.16 27.80
C GLN A 337 -12.93 22.51 28.32
N THR A 338 -13.59 23.56 27.83
CA THR A 338 -13.72 24.83 28.52
C THR A 338 -14.75 24.61 29.63
N SER A 339 -14.31 23.93 30.68
CA SER A 339 -14.68 24.29 32.04
C SER A 339 -13.42 25.00 32.56
N ALA A 340 -13.21 26.31 32.41
CA ALA A 340 -14.15 27.39 32.68
C ALA A 340 -15.06 27.08 33.87
N GLU A 341 -14.50 26.48 34.94
CA GLU A 341 -15.03 26.84 36.25
C GLU A 341 -14.56 28.28 36.54
N PRO A 342 -15.50 29.16 36.93
CA PRO A 342 -15.20 30.55 37.20
C PRO A 342 -14.21 30.61 38.36
N VAL A 343 -13.17 31.43 38.20
CA VAL A 343 -12.44 31.99 39.34
C VAL A 343 -13.49 32.80 40.12
N GLY A 344 -14.09 32.15 41.11
CA GLY A 344 -14.88 32.81 42.14
C GLY A 344 -13.97 33.78 42.87
N SER A 345 -14.17 35.05 42.56
CA SER A 345 -13.77 36.19 43.35
C SER A 345 -14.56 36.20 44.67
N GLU A 346 -13.81 36.45 45.75
CA GLU A 346 -14.26 36.91 47.09
C GLU A 346 -14.84 35.89 48.08
#